data_AF-A0A940DEQ0-F1
#
_entry.id   AF-A0A940DEQ0-F1
#
_cell.length_a   1.000
_cell.length_b   1.000
_cell.length_c   1.000
_cell.angle_alpha   90.00
_cell.angle_beta   90.00
_cell.angle_gamma   90.00
#
_symmetry.space_group_name_H-M   'P 1'
#
loop_
_entity.id
_entity.type
_entity.pdbx_description
1 polymer ?
#
loop_
_entity_poly.entity_id
_entity_poly.type
_entity_poly.pdbx_seq_one_letter_code
_entity_poly.pdbx_strand_id
1 'polypeptide(L)' 'MGKIRKTYDVKLKKKAVDLYIQEGTGYKTVSKELGIGHSMVRCWGKYYENEGMKGLERKQGIPFTE' A
#
# COMPACT_ATOMS: atom_id res chain seq x y z
N MET A 1 -6.31 -18.74 14.27
CA MET A 1 -5.36 -18.74 13.14
C MET A 1 -4.70 -17.37 13.04
N GLY A 2 -3.47 -17.21 13.55
CA GLY A 2 -2.76 -15.94 13.51
C GLY A 2 -2.43 -15.57 12.06
N LYS A 3 -3.03 -14.49 11.55
CA LYS A 3 -2.64 -13.93 10.25
C LYS A 3 -1.18 -13.50 10.37
N ILE A 4 -0.28 -14.20 9.69
CA ILE A 4 1.12 -13.82 9.55
C ILE A 4 1.10 -12.41 8.92
N ARG A 5 1.47 -11.40 9.72
CA ARG A 5 1.55 -10.02 9.24
C ARG A 5 2.76 -9.95 8.33
N LYS A 6 2.55 -9.97 7.01
CA LYS A 6 3.60 -9.66 6.05
C LYS A 6 4.04 -8.23 6.31
N THR A 7 5.22 -8.01 6.85
CA THR A 7 5.77 -6.66 7.00
C THR A 7 6.30 -6.21 5.66
N TYR A 8 5.81 -5.07 5.16
CA TYR A 8 6.30 -4.48 3.92
C TYR A 8 7.12 -3.24 4.27
N ASP A 9 8.27 -3.15 3.64
CA ASP A 9 9.20 -2.04 3.79
C ASP A 9 8.56 -0.73 3.31
N VAL A 10 8.84 0.38 3.99
CA VAL A 10 8.30 1.70 3.61
C VAL A 10 8.75 2.08 2.20
N LYS A 11 9.95 1.67 1.80
CA LYS A 11 10.46 1.86 0.42
C LYS A 11 9.57 1.18 -0.62
N LEU A 12 9.12 -0.04 -0.33
CA LEU A 12 8.27 -0.81 -1.23
C LEU A 12 6.84 -0.26 -1.25
N LYS A 13 6.32 0.22 -0.10
CA LYS A 13 5.05 0.96 -0.03
C LYS A 13 5.09 2.23 -0.87
N LYS A 14 6.15 3.01 -0.75
CA LYS A 14 6.35 4.24 -1.51
C LYS A 14 6.40 3.92 -3.00
N LYS A 15 7.19 2.92 -3.42
CA LYS A 15 7.27 2.50 -4.83
C LYS A 15 5.91 2.10 -5.40
N ALA A 16 5.07 1.40 -4.62
CA ALA A 16 3.73 1.04 -5.06
C ALA A 16 2.82 2.26 -5.27
N VAL A 17 2.86 3.24 -4.37
CA VAL A 17 2.08 4.47 -4.49
C VAL A 17 2.60 5.36 -5.60
N ASP A 18 3.92 5.44 -5.75
CA ASP A 18 4.60 6.21 -6.79
C ASP A 18 4.23 5.69 -8.19
N LEU A 19 4.29 4.37 -8.41
CA LEU A 19 3.82 3.74 -9.66
C LEU A 19 2.33 3.97 -9.91
N TYR A 20 1.51 3.91 -8.85
CA TYR A 20 0.07 4.17 -8.97
C TYR A 20 -0.24 5.63 -9.33
N ILE A 21 0.43 6.60 -8.68
CA ILE A 21 0.17 8.04 -8.86
C ILE A 21 0.86 8.61 -10.10
N GLN A 22 2.12 8.26 -10.35
CA GLN A 22 2.90 8.80 -11.46
C GLN A 22 2.55 8.13 -12.79
N GLU A 23 2.38 6.80 -12.79
CA GLU A 23 2.23 6.04 -14.02
C GLU A 23 0.75 5.85 -14.39
N GLY A 24 -0.18 6.21 -13.49
CA GLY A 24 -1.61 5.89 -13.63
C GLY A 24 -1.86 4.37 -13.70
N THR A 25 -0.85 3.58 -13.34
CA THR A 25 -0.85 2.15 -13.51
C THR A 25 -1.81 1.54 -12.48
N GLY A 26 -2.81 0.82 -12.99
CA GLY A 26 -3.86 0.25 -12.16
C GLY A 26 -3.31 -0.65 -11.05
N TYR A 27 -3.98 -0.65 -9.90
CA TYR A 27 -3.58 -1.40 -8.70
C TYR A 27 -3.32 -2.90 -8.96
N LYS A 28 -3.93 -3.51 -9.98
CA LYS A 28 -3.67 -4.90 -10.39
C LYS A 28 -2.27 -5.09 -10.98
N THR A 29 -1.79 -4.14 -11.76
CA THR A 29 -0.46 -4.21 -12.39
C THR A 29 0.62 -3.97 -11.35
N VAL A 30 0.49 -2.91 -10.55
CA VAL A 30 1.39 -2.63 -9.42
C VAL A 30 1.44 -3.79 -8.42
N SER A 31 0.29 -4.40 -8.12
CA SER A 31 0.17 -5.60 -7.30
C SER A 31 0.98 -6.78 -7.85
N LYS A 32 0.92 -7.00 -9.18
CA LYS A 32 1.59 -8.11 -9.85
C LYS A 32 3.10 -7.87 -9.95
N GLU A 33 3.51 -6.65 -10.25
CA GLU A 33 4.92 -6.26 -10.35
C GLU A 33 5.64 -6.33 -9.00
N LEU A 34 5.00 -5.85 -7.93
CA LEU A 34 5.60 -5.82 -6.60
C LEU A 34 5.27 -7.07 -5.75
N GLY A 35 4.42 -7.97 -6.25
CA GLY A 35 3.96 -9.17 -5.52
C GLY A 35 3.11 -8.85 -4.29
N ILE A 36 2.44 -7.70 -4.27
CA ILE A 36 1.64 -7.20 -3.13
C ILE A 36 0.17 -7.43 -3.42
N GLY A 37 -0.67 -7.62 -2.41
CA GLY A 37 -2.12 -7.66 -2.61
C GLY A 37 -2.66 -6.34 -3.16
N HIS A 38 -3.50 -6.39 -4.20
CA HIS A 38 -4.11 -5.21 -4.82
C HIS A 38 -4.85 -4.31 -3.81
N SER A 39 -5.47 -4.91 -2.78
CA SER A 39 -6.21 -4.19 -1.75
C SER A 39 -5.28 -3.33 -0.88
N MET A 40 -4.01 -3.75 -0.73
CA MET A 40 -2.99 -3.01 0.01
C MET A 40 -2.51 -1.80 -0.79
N VAL A 41 -2.28 -1.97 -2.10
CA VAL A 41 -1.93 -0.86 -3.00
C VAL A 41 -3.03 0.22 -2.95
N ARG A 42 -4.30 -0.20 -3.03
CA ARG A 42 -5.45 0.72 -2.89
C ARG A 42 -5.49 1.42 -1.53
N CYS A 43 -5.28 0.69 -0.44
CA CYS A 43 -5.24 1.29 0.90
C CYS A 43 -4.10 2.31 1.01
N TRP A 44 -2.90 1.96 0.55
CA TRP A 44 -1.74 2.86 0.58
C TRP A 44 -1.93 4.10 -0.27
N GLY A 45 -2.54 3.99 -1.46
CA GLY A 45 -2.94 5.15 -2.26
C GLY A 45 -3.85 6.09 -1.46
N LYS A 46 -4.89 5.55 -0.80
CA LYS A 46 -5.81 6.33 0.03
C LYS A 46 -5.13 6.96 1.25
N TYR A 47 -4.26 6.23 1.93
CA TYR A 47 -3.48 6.76 3.06
C TYR A 47 -2.49 7.84 2.62
N TYR A 48 -1.89 7.70 1.45
CA TYR A 48 -0.99 8.71 0.90
C TYR A 48 -1.74 9.97 0.49
N GLU A 49 -2.94 9.85 -0.08
CA GLU A 49 -3.79 11.00 -0.38
C GLU A 49 -4.22 11.76 0.89
N ASN A 50 -4.53 11.03 1.97
CA ASN A 50 -5.02 11.65 3.21
C ASN A 50 -3.92 12.12 4.17
N GLU A 51 -2.83 11.36 4.31
CA GLU A 51 -1.76 11.59 5.30
C GLU A 51 -0.35 11.67 4.68
N GLY A 52 -0.23 11.55 3.34
CA GLY A 52 1.06 11.55 2.65
C GLY A 52 1.96 10.37 3.04
N MET A 53 3.26 10.65 3.16
CA MET A 53 4.26 9.67 3.60
C MET A 53 3.95 9.07 4.97
N LYS A 54 3.35 9.85 5.87
CA LYS A 54 3.02 9.42 7.24
C LYS A 54 1.98 8.29 7.25
N GLY A 55 1.08 8.30 6.27
CA GLY A 55 0.11 7.21 6.04
C GLY A 55 0.77 5.90 5.62
N LEU A 56 1.92 5.95 4.94
CA LEU A 56 2.69 4.77 4.52
C LEU A 56 3.58 4.24 5.65
N GLU A 57 4.02 5.08 6.58
CA GLU A 57 4.83 4.70 7.73
C GLU A 57 4.06 3.89 8.79
N ARG A 58 2.72 3.92 8.78
CA ARG A 58 1.93 3.12 9.74
C ARG A 58 2.28 1.62 9.61
N LYS A 59 2.66 1.02 10.76
CA LYS A 59 2.86 -0.43 10.89
C LYS A 59 1.54 -1.13 10.59
N GLN A 60 1.59 -2.11 9.69
CA GLN A 60 0.41 -2.88 9.28
C GLN A 60 -0.27 -3.52 10.50
N GLY A 61 -1.54 -3.18 10.70
CA GLY A 61 -2.31 -3.75 11.79
C GLY A 61 -3.70 -3.17 12.02
N ILE A 62 -4.00 -1.97 11.51
CA ILE A 62 -5.32 -1.38 11.75
C ILE A 62 -6.22 -1.51 10.52
N PRO A 63 -7.32 -2.29 10.60
CA PRO A 63 -8.40 -2.14 9.64
C PRO A 63 -8.95 -0.72 9.77
N PHE A 64 -9.03 0.01 8.65
CA PHE A 64 -9.92 1.17 8.57
C PHE A 64 -11.33 0.59 8.68
N THR A 65 -11.84 0.56 9.91
CA THR A 65 -13.23 0.20 10.20
C THR A 65 -13.92 1.55 10.31
N GLU A 66 -14.79 1.84 9.36
CA GLU A 66 -15.73 2.97 9.41
C GLU A 66 -16.92 2.56 10.29
#